data_AF-A0A947J6F3-F1
#
_entry.id   AF-A0A947J6F3-F1
#
_cell.length_a   1.000
_cell.length_b   1.000
_cell.length_c   1.000
_cell.angle_alpha   90.00
_cell.angle_beta   90.00
_cell.angle_gamma   90.00
#
_symmetry.space_group_name_H-M   'P 1'
#
loop_
_entity.id
_entity.type
_entity.pdbx_description
1 polymer ?
#
loop_
_entity_poly.entity_id
_entity_poly.type
_entity_poly.pdbx_seq_one_letter_code
_entity_poly.pdbx_strand_id
1 'polypeptide(L)'
;MEKLTLLLDPEQADAHCRSLVAQNRHSGQVLAALVALQSFIAATARPNEQTNGAYQDIRLILERHVAAARNRVMDDNLARLLGALREQDLSDIQNVHAALSRNGFHQTVLAAIRQLPDATLLATAAWTAEWQRDAKSRAEAASPYPDALDLSGAGISPARFAAMSELNIYLQEAVS
;
A
#
# COMPACT_ATOMS: atom_id res chain seq x y z
N MET A 1 -10.25 -42.08 0.34
CA MET A 1 -9.75 -40.70 0.54
C MET A 1 -9.96 -40.35 2.00
N GLU A 2 -8.88 -40.32 2.79
CA GLU A 2 -8.95 -39.87 4.18
C GLU A 2 -9.28 -38.37 4.21
N LYS A 3 -10.25 -38.01 5.07
CA LYS A 3 -10.72 -36.64 5.20
C LYS A 3 -9.86 -35.97 6.28
N LEU A 4 -8.91 -35.14 5.87
CA LEU A 4 -8.14 -34.34 6.81
C LEU A 4 -9.09 -33.34 7.48
N THR A 5 -9.28 -33.45 8.79
CA THR A 5 -10.13 -32.55 9.56
C THR A 5 -9.24 -31.65 10.38
N LEU A 6 -9.25 -30.35 10.05
CA LEU A 6 -8.52 -29.35 10.82
C LEU A 6 -9.44 -28.87 11.94
N LEU A 7 -9.04 -29.13 13.19
CA LEU A 7 -9.71 -28.58 14.36
C LEU A 7 -9.02 -27.25 14.68
N LEU A 8 -9.80 -26.18 14.63
CA LEU A 8 -9.34 -24.84 14.97
C LEU A 8 -10.33 -24.25 15.98
N ASP A 9 -9.86 -24.02 17.19
CA ASP A 9 -10.61 -23.26 18.20
C ASP A 9 -10.17 -21.78 18.20
N PRO A 10 -10.92 -20.88 18.87
CA PRO A 10 -10.58 -19.46 18.94
C PRO A 10 -9.19 -19.17 19.54
N GLU A 11 -8.74 -19.96 20.52
CA GLU A 11 -7.44 -19.75 21.17
C GLU A 11 -6.29 -20.10 20.23
N GLN A 12 -6.41 -21.21 19.50
CA GLN A 12 -5.49 -21.64 18.46
C GLN A 12 -5.45 -20.65 17.30
N ALA A 13 -6.60 -20.12 16.89
CA ALA A 13 -6.67 -19.09 15.84
C ALA A 13 -5.92 -17.81 16.25
N ASP A 14 -6.14 -17.32 17.47
CA ASP A 14 -5.44 -16.14 17.98
C ASP A 14 -3.93 -16.39 18.12
N ALA A 15 -3.53 -17.54 18.67
CA ALA A 15 -2.13 -17.93 18.78
C ALA A 15 -1.43 -18.03 17.42
N HIS A 16 -2.09 -18.60 16.41
CA HIS A 16 -1.55 -18.69 15.06
C HIS A 16 -1.40 -17.31 14.42
N CYS A 17 -2.38 -16.42 14.57
CA CYS A 17 -2.28 -15.04 14.08
C CYS A 17 -1.11 -14.30 14.73
N ARG A 18 -0.94 -14.40 16.05
CA ARG A 18 0.20 -13.80 16.77
C ARG A 18 1.53 -14.36 16.29
N SER A 19 1.60 -15.67 16.03
CA SER A 19 2.79 -16.31 15.48
C SER A 19 3.14 -15.77 14.09
N LEU A 20 2.15 -15.63 13.19
CA LEU A 20 2.35 -15.03 11.87
C LEU A 20 2.89 -13.60 11.96
N VAL A 21 2.36 -12.81 12.88
CA VAL A 21 2.82 -11.43 13.15
C VAL A 21 4.25 -11.42 13.70
N ALA A 22 4.61 -12.35 14.59
CA ALA A 22 5.93 -12.39 15.22
C ALA A 22 7.04 -12.90 14.29
N GLN A 23 6.72 -13.82 13.38
CA GLN A 23 7.71 -14.46 12.51
C GLN A 23 8.08 -13.63 11.28
N ASN A 24 7.21 -12.70 10.86
CA ASN A 24 7.42 -11.94 9.64
C ASN A 24 7.83 -10.50 9.94
N ARG A 25 8.96 -10.07 9.35
CA ARG A 25 9.45 -8.69 9.47
C ARG A 25 8.73 -7.71 8.55
N HIS A 26 8.09 -8.20 7.49
CA HIS A 26 7.43 -7.39 6.46
C HIS A 26 5.92 -7.36 6.69
N SER A 27 5.38 -6.18 7.01
CA SER A 27 3.94 -5.98 7.29
C SER A 27 3.04 -6.40 6.12
N GLY A 28 3.47 -6.18 4.88
CA GLY A 28 2.73 -6.62 3.69
C GLY A 28 2.58 -8.15 3.61
N GLN A 29 3.61 -8.90 3.98
CA GLN A 29 3.57 -10.37 4.01
C GLN A 29 2.67 -10.87 5.13
N VAL A 30 2.71 -10.23 6.31
CA VAL A 30 1.79 -10.52 7.43
C VAL A 30 0.35 -10.34 6.99
N LEU A 31 0.02 -9.21 6.36
CA LEU A 31 -1.34 -8.94 5.89
C LEU A 31 -1.79 -9.96 4.85
N ALA A 32 -0.94 -10.27 3.86
CA ALA A 32 -1.25 -11.28 2.84
C ALA A 32 -1.52 -12.66 3.45
N ALA A 33 -0.70 -13.09 4.41
CA ALA A 33 -0.88 -14.37 5.10
C ALA A 33 -2.18 -14.42 5.91
N LEU A 34 -2.51 -13.35 6.66
CA LEU A 34 -3.74 -13.28 7.44
C LEU A 34 -4.99 -13.26 6.54
N VAL A 35 -4.95 -12.52 5.42
CA VAL A 35 -6.05 -12.52 4.43
C VAL A 35 -6.20 -13.90 3.80
N ALA A 36 -5.10 -14.56 3.44
CA ALA A 36 -5.13 -15.92 2.90
C ALA A 36 -5.74 -16.91 3.90
N LEU A 37 -5.38 -16.81 5.19
CA LEU A 37 -5.96 -17.62 6.26
C LEU A 37 -7.46 -17.36 6.42
N GLN A 38 -7.88 -16.10 6.41
CA GLN A 38 -9.29 -15.72 6.48
C GLN A 38 -10.09 -16.28 5.29
N SER A 39 -9.57 -16.14 4.07
CA SER A 39 -10.20 -16.68 2.86
C SER A 39 -10.25 -18.21 2.88
N PHE A 40 -9.19 -18.86 3.35
CA PHE A 40 -9.15 -20.31 3.48
C PHE A 40 -10.23 -20.82 4.44
N ILE A 41 -10.29 -20.27 5.67
CA ILE A 41 -11.29 -20.66 6.67
C ILE A 41 -12.72 -20.44 6.15
N ALA A 42 -12.98 -19.28 5.52
CA ALA A 42 -14.29 -18.98 4.94
C ALA A 42 -14.68 -19.95 3.81
N ALA A 43 -13.71 -20.39 2.98
CA ALA A 43 -13.94 -21.32 1.88
C ALA A 43 -14.11 -22.77 2.34
N THR A 44 -13.49 -23.17 3.46
CA THR A 44 -13.52 -24.56 3.95
C THR A 44 -14.59 -24.84 5.00
N ALA A 45 -15.10 -23.80 5.68
CA ALA A 45 -16.13 -23.96 6.70
C ALA A 45 -17.48 -24.36 6.08
N ARG A 46 -18.10 -25.41 6.62
CA ARG A 46 -19.42 -25.87 6.17
C ARG A 46 -20.50 -24.87 6.57
N PRO A 47 -21.63 -24.78 5.83
CA PRO A 47 -22.69 -23.82 6.14
C PRO A 47 -23.24 -23.91 7.58
N ASN A 48 -23.27 -25.11 8.16
CA ASN A 48 -23.70 -25.34 9.54
C ASN A 48 -22.64 -24.97 10.60
N GLU A 49 -21.37 -24.90 10.22
CA GLU A 49 -20.28 -24.45 11.09
C GLU A 49 -20.20 -22.91 11.11
N GLN A 50 -20.58 -22.25 10.02
CA GLN A 50 -20.56 -20.79 9.91
C GLN A 50 -21.55 -20.08 10.85
N THR A 51 -22.62 -20.76 11.27
CA THR A 51 -23.58 -20.25 12.25
C THR A 51 -23.18 -20.55 13.70
N ASN A 52 -22.09 -21.29 13.93
CA ASN A 52 -21.60 -21.63 15.26
C ASN A 52 -20.87 -20.43 15.91
N GLY A 53 -21.04 -20.25 17.22
CA GLY A 53 -20.35 -19.22 18.00
C GLY A 53 -18.82 -19.28 17.86
N ALA A 54 -18.23 -20.49 17.89
CA ALA A 54 -16.78 -20.64 17.75
C ALA A 54 -16.25 -20.11 16.40
N TYR A 55 -17.00 -20.29 15.31
CA TYR A 55 -16.64 -19.75 14.00
C TYR A 55 -16.73 -18.22 14.00
N GLN A 56 -17.78 -17.66 14.60
CA GLN A 56 -17.94 -16.20 14.71
C GLN A 56 -16.81 -15.59 15.54
N ASP A 57 -16.40 -16.23 16.63
CA ASP A 57 -15.27 -15.80 17.46
C ASP A 57 -13.94 -15.82 16.68
N ILE A 58 -13.67 -16.91 15.94
CA ILE A 58 -12.51 -17.00 15.06
C ILE A 58 -12.52 -15.90 13.99
N ARG A 59 -13.69 -15.64 13.38
CA ARG A 59 -13.83 -14.59 12.38
C ARG A 59 -13.49 -13.22 12.96
N LEU A 60 -14.02 -12.90 14.14
CA LEU A 60 -13.73 -11.63 14.83
C LEU A 60 -12.25 -11.49 15.20
N ILE A 61 -11.62 -12.58 15.64
CA ILE A 61 -10.17 -12.62 15.91
C ILE A 61 -9.37 -12.30 14.65
N LEU A 62 -9.69 -12.97 13.52
CA LEU A 62 -9.02 -12.73 12.24
C LEU A 62 -9.23 -11.30 11.74
N GLU A 63 -10.46 -10.79 11.78
CA GLU A 63 -10.77 -9.42 11.38
C GLU A 63 -9.96 -8.39 12.19
N ARG A 64 -9.82 -8.59 13.50
CA ARG A 64 -8.99 -7.76 14.37
C ARG A 64 -7.52 -7.78 13.94
N HIS A 65 -6.95 -8.96 13.70
CA HIS A 65 -5.54 -9.09 13.28
C HIS A 65 -5.31 -8.54 11.87
N VAL A 66 -6.23 -8.75 10.93
CA VAL A 66 -6.17 -8.18 9.57
C VAL A 66 -6.24 -6.65 9.62
N ALA A 67 -7.13 -6.08 10.44
CA ALA A 67 -7.22 -4.63 10.61
C ALA A 67 -5.93 -4.06 11.21
N ALA A 68 -5.37 -4.69 12.24
CA ALA A 68 -4.10 -4.29 12.84
C ALA A 68 -2.94 -4.37 11.83
N ALA A 69 -2.86 -5.46 11.06
CA ALA A 69 -1.83 -5.63 10.02
C ALA A 69 -1.97 -4.59 8.91
N ARG A 70 -3.20 -4.24 8.50
CA ARG A 70 -3.46 -3.19 7.51
C ARG A 70 -2.97 -1.83 8.02
N ASN A 71 -3.27 -1.47 9.27
CA ASN A 71 -2.78 -0.22 9.85
C ASN A 71 -1.25 -0.17 9.85
N ARG A 72 -0.60 -1.29 10.23
CA ARG A 72 0.87 -1.38 10.19
C ARG A 72 1.45 -1.23 8.78
N VAL A 73 0.83 -1.81 7.76
CA VAL A 73 1.23 -1.58 6.35
C VAL A 73 1.13 -0.12 5.98
N MET A 74 0.05 0.57 6.39
CA MET A 74 -0.11 2.01 6.13
C MET A 74 0.95 2.84 6.85
N ASP A 75 1.23 2.55 8.13
CA ASP A 75 2.24 3.24 8.93
C ASP A 75 3.66 3.04 8.36
N ASP A 76 4.00 1.81 7.96
CA ASP A 76 5.29 1.51 7.34
C ASP A 76 5.46 2.25 6.00
N ASN A 77 4.42 2.28 5.17
CA ASN A 77 4.46 3.00 3.89
C ASN A 77 4.49 4.52 4.08
N LEU A 78 3.83 5.04 5.12
CA LEU A 78 3.91 6.46 5.49
C LEU A 78 5.33 6.83 5.92
N ALA A 79 5.96 6.04 6.79
CA ALA A 79 7.33 6.28 7.22
C ALA A 79 8.31 6.26 6.03
N ARG A 80 8.15 5.27 5.13
CA ARG A 80 8.93 5.20 3.88
C ARG A 80 8.70 6.38 2.96
N LEU A 81 7.44 6.79 2.76
CA LEU A 81 7.11 7.95 1.93
C LEU A 81 7.74 9.22 2.50
N LEU A 82 7.65 9.44 3.82
CA LEU A 82 8.26 10.60 4.46
C LEU A 82 9.79 10.63 4.28
N GLY A 83 10.46 9.48 4.36
CA GLY A 83 11.88 9.37 4.02
C GLY A 83 12.14 9.73 2.55
N ALA A 84 11.39 9.10 1.65
CA ALA A 84 11.55 9.29 0.21
C ALA A 84 11.29 10.74 -0.23
N LEU A 85 10.33 11.45 0.38
CA LEU A 85 10.06 12.86 0.07
C LEU A 85 11.21 13.77 0.55
N ARG A 86 11.82 13.49 1.71
CA ARG A 86 12.96 14.26 2.21
C ARG A 86 14.20 14.06 1.36
N GLU A 87 14.42 12.83 0.91
CA GLU A 87 15.59 12.43 0.09
C GLU A 87 15.35 12.61 -1.41
N GLN A 88 14.14 12.99 -1.81
CA GLN A 88 13.71 13.07 -3.21
C GLN A 88 13.90 11.74 -3.98
N ASP A 89 13.73 10.60 -3.28
CA ASP A 89 13.92 9.27 -3.83
C ASP A 89 12.71 8.82 -4.66
N LEU A 90 12.83 8.98 -5.97
CA LEU A 90 11.83 8.55 -6.95
C LEU A 90 11.55 7.05 -6.94
N SER A 91 12.54 6.22 -6.60
CA SER A 91 12.38 4.77 -6.57
C SER A 91 11.52 4.35 -5.40
N ASP A 92 11.76 4.94 -4.22
CA ASP A 92 10.96 4.61 -3.05
C ASP A 92 9.55 5.20 -3.09
N ILE A 93 9.36 6.38 -3.69
CA ILE A 93 8.01 6.91 -4.00
C ILE A 93 7.25 5.93 -4.91
N GLN A 94 7.89 5.44 -5.99
CA GLN A 94 7.30 4.46 -6.88
C GLN A 94 6.98 3.15 -6.14
N ASN A 95 7.86 2.68 -5.26
CA ASN A 95 7.65 1.45 -4.49
C ASN A 95 6.46 1.58 -3.53
N VAL A 96 6.31 2.72 -2.85
CA VAL A 96 5.14 2.99 -1.99
C VAL A 96 3.86 3.04 -2.82
N HIS A 97 3.90 3.70 -3.99
CA HIS A 97 2.77 3.75 -4.92
C HIS A 97 2.35 2.35 -5.40
N ALA A 98 3.31 1.51 -5.79
CA ALA A 98 3.04 0.16 -6.28
C ALA A 98 2.57 -0.80 -5.16
N ALA A 99 2.96 -0.56 -3.91
CA ALA A 99 2.58 -1.40 -2.77
C ALA A 99 1.14 -1.15 -2.29
N LEU A 100 0.53 -0.04 -2.68
CA LEU A 100 -0.76 0.40 -2.18
C LEU A 100 -1.82 0.44 -3.30
N SER A 101 -3.08 0.31 -2.90
CA SER A 101 -4.17 0.71 -3.81
C SER A 101 -4.14 2.23 -4.00
N ARG A 102 -4.78 2.72 -5.06
CA ARG A 102 -4.92 4.17 -5.31
C ARG A 102 -5.43 4.94 -4.08
N ASN A 103 -6.47 4.39 -3.41
CA ASN A 103 -7.00 4.99 -2.18
C ASN A 103 -6.00 4.89 -1.01
N GLY A 104 -5.29 3.77 -0.88
CA GLY A 104 -4.24 3.62 0.13
C GLY A 104 -3.11 4.64 -0.07
N PHE A 105 -2.66 4.82 -1.31
CA PHE A 105 -1.63 5.80 -1.65
C PHE A 105 -2.10 7.22 -1.32
N HIS A 106 -3.31 7.60 -1.76
CA HIS A 106 -3.90 8.91 -1.43
C HIS A 106 -3.94 9.18 0.08
N GLN A 107 -4.45 8.24 0.88
CA GLN A 107 -4.50 8.38 2.34
C GLN A 107 -3.09 8.51 2.96
N THR A 108 -2.11 7.78 2.41
CA THR A 108 -0.71 7.86 2.85
C THR A 108 -0.10 9.22 2.53
N VAL A 109 -0.37 9.77 1.34
CA VAL A 109 0.09 11.12 0.96
C VAL A 109 -0.54 12.18 1.84
N LEU A 110 -1.85 12.13 2.11
CA LEU A 110 -2.52 13.07 3.02
C LEU A 110 -1.98 12.97 4.46
N ALA A 111 -1.61 11.78 4.92
CA ALA A 111 -0.95 11.61 6.21
C ALA A 111 0.47 12.20 6.20
N ALA A 112 1.23 12.05 5.11
CA ALA A 112 2.56 12.62 4.96
C ALA A 112 2.51 14.16 4.93
N ILE A 113 1.59 14.75 4.17
CA ILE A 113 1.36 16.20 4.10
C ILE A 113 1.13 16.79 5.49
N ARG A 114 0.31 16.15 6.32
CA ARG A 114 0.04 16.58 7.71
C ARG A 114 1.25 16.51 8.65
N GLN A 115 2.29 15.75 8.29
CA GLN A 115 3.50 15.58 9.11
C GLN A 115 4.71 16.35 8.58
N LEU A 116 4.68 16.84 7.34
CA LEU A 116 5.76 17.63 6.77
C LEU A 116 5.69 19.07 7.30
N PRO A 117 6.83 19.67 7.70
CA PRO A 117 6.88 21.11 7.96
C PRO A 117 6.54 21.90 6.70
N ASP A 118 5.85 23.04 6.83
CA ASP A 118 5.38 23.87 5.70
C ASP A 118 6.48 24.17 4.67
N ALA A 119 7.68 24.52 5.14
CA ALA A 119 8.81 24.79 4.26
C ALA A 119 9.23 23.55 3.44
N THR A 120 9.23 22.37 4.06
CA THR A 120 9.52 21.10 3.38
C THR A 120 8.38 20.72 2.43
N LEU A 121 7.13 20.94 2.81
CA LEU A 121 5.97 20.68 1.96
C LEU A 121 6.01 21.54 0.69
N LEU A 122 6.23 22.85 0.82
CA LEU A 122 6.38 23.77 -0.32
C LEU A 122 7.55 23.38 -1.24
N ALA A 123 8.70 23.07 -0.66
CA ALA A 123 9.87 22.63 -1.43
C ALA A 123 9.61 21.31 -2.17
N THR A 124 8.94 20.36 -1.51
CA THR A 124 8.57 19.07 -2.11
C THR A 124 7.56 19.26 -3.24
N ALA A 125 6.53 20.09 -3.04
CA ALA A 125 5.54 20.41 -4.08
C ALA A 125 6.17 21.09 -5.30
N ALA A 126 7.10 22.03 -5.08
CA ALA A 126 7.84 22.67 -6.17
C ALA A 126 8.70 21.66 -6.94
N TRP A 127 9.43 20.81 -6.22
CA TRP A 127 10.25 19.76 -6.80
C TRP A 127 9.43 18.76 -7.62
N THR A 128 8.29 18.26 -7.10
CA THR A 128 7.45 17.31 -7.84
C THR A 128 6.85 17.95 -9.10
N ALA A 129 6.48 19.23 -9.04
CA ALA A 129 5.96 19.96 -10.19
C ALA A 129 7.02 20.17 -11.27
N GLU A 130 8.25 20.52 -10.88
CA GLU A 130 9.38 20.65 -11.80
C GLU A 130 9.72 19.31 -12.44
N TRP A 131 9.84 18.25 -11.63
CA TRP A 131 10.09 16.90 -12.13
C TRP A 131 9.02 16.46 -13.14
N GLN A 132 7.73 16.67 -12.84
CA GLN A 132 6.66 16.26 -13.74
C GLN A 132 6.69 17.07 -15.05
N ARG A 133 7.07 18.35 -15.00
CA ARG A 133 7.21 19.20 -16.19
C ARG A 133 8.37 18.74 -17.06
N ASP A 134 9.55 18.50 -16.48
CA ASP A 134 10.72 17.94 -17.19
C ASP A 134 10.37 16.59 -17.83
N ALA A 135 9.77 15.70 -17.05
CA ALA A 135 9.38 14.38 -17.50
C ALA A 135 8.43 14.43 -18.70
N LYS A 136 7.43 15.31 -18.66
CA LYS A 136 6.51 15.53 -19.80
C LYS A 136 7.25 16.08 -21.00
N SER A 137 8.04 17.14 -20.85
CA SER A 137 8.77 17.77 -21.94
C SER A 137 9.70 16.79 -22.66
N ARG A 138 10.42 15.95 -21.90
CA ARG A 138 11.29 14.92 -22.47
C ARG A 138 10.50 13.84 -23.21
N ALA A 139 9.35 13.44 -22.69
CA ALA A 139 8.49 12.45 -23.32
C ALA A 139 7.79 12.97 -24.58
N GLU A 140 7.44 14.25 -24.61
CA GLU A 140 6.95 14.95 -25.81
C GLU A 140 8.05 15.01 -26.87
N ALA A 141 9.26 15.40 -26.49
CA ALA A 141 10.40 15.50 -27.41
C ALA A 141 10.85 14.14 -27.98
N ALA A 142 10.65 13.05 -27.22
CA ALA A 142 10.95 11.70 -27.67
C ALA A 142 9.87 11.12 -28.60
N SER A 143 8.65 11.66 -28.56
CA SER A 143 7.53 11.12 -29.31
C SER A 143 7.59 11.54 -30.80
N PRO A 144 7.40 10.59 -31.73
CA PRO A 144 7.23 10.93 -33.15
C PRO A 144 5.82 11.47 -33.47
N TYR A 145 4.91 11.50 -32.49
CA TYR A 145 3.52 11.96 -32.65
C TYR A 145 3.25 13.18 -31.75
N PRO A 146 2.62 14.25 -32.29
CA PRO A 146 2.44 15.53 -31.59
C PRO A 146 1.55 15.45 -30.33
N ASP A 147 0.67 14.44 -30.23
CA ASP A 147 -0.29 14.29 -29.13
C ASP A 147 -0.03 13.05 -28.25
N ALA A 148 1.15 12.43 -28.36
CA ALA A 148 1.51 11.27 -27.56
C ALA A 148 2.78 11.53 -26.74
N LEU A 149 2.83 10.99 -25.52
CA LEU A 149 4.04 10.96 -24.71
C LEU A 149 4.79 9.65 -24.95
N ASP A 150 6.07 9.73 -25.31
CA ASP A 150 6.96 8.56 -25.32
C ASP A 150 7.82 8.53 -24.04
N LEU A 151 7.22 8.01 -22.96
CA LEU A 151 7.91 7.86 -21.68
C LEU A 151 9.12 6.93 -21.80
N SER A 152 9.00 5.85 -22.58
CA SER A 152 10.09 4.89 -22.79
C SER A 152 11.26 5.53 -23.55
N GLY A 153 10.96 6.27 -24.62
CA GLY A 153 11.94 7.02 -25.40
C GLY A 153 12.64 8.12 -24.59
N ALA A 154 11.95 8.70 -23.59
CA ALA A 154 12.53 9.64 -22.64
C ALA A 154 13.35 9.00 -21.50
N GLY A 155 13.38 7.67 -21.40
CA GLY A 155 14.02 6.96 -20.28
C GLY A 155 13.26 7.07 -18.96
N ILE A 156 11.94 7.27 -19.02
CA ILE A 156 11.06 7.46 -17.87
C ILE A 156 10.19 6.22 -17.70
N SER A 157 10.26 5.61 -16.53
CA SER A 157 9.36 4.50 -16.19
C SER A 157 7.90 4.99 -16.14
N PRO A 158 6.95 4.33 -16.85
CA PRO A 158 5.53 4.65 -16.74
C PRO A 158 5.00 4.57 -15.31
N ALA A 159 5.48 3.60 -14.52
CA ALA A 159 5.10 3.47 -13.12
C ALA A 159 5.59 4.66 -12.29
N ARG A 160 6.83 5.12 -12.52
CA ARG A 160 7.36 6.32 -11.86
C ARG A 160 6.57 7.57 -12.24
N PHE A 161 6.27 7.71 -13.51
CA PHE A 161 5.51 8.85 -14.01
C PHE A 161 4.10 8.89 -13.40
N ALA A 162 3.42 7.74 -13.30
CA ALA A 162 2.12 7.64 -12.64
C ALA A 162 2.20 8.01 -11.16
N ALA A 163 3.16 7.44 -10.41
CA ALA A 163 3.35 7.71 -8.99
C ALA A 163 3.61 9.20 -8.71
N MET A 164 4.55 9.80 -9.46
CA MET A 164 4.90 11.21 -9.32
C MET A 164 3.77 12.14 -9.78
N SER A 165 3.01 11.76 -10.81
CA SER A 165 1.87 12.56 -11.27
C SER A 165 0.76 12.61 -10.21
N GLU A 166 0.44 11.47 -9.60
CA GLU A 166 -0.57 11.39 -8.55
C GLU A 166 -0.10 12.09 -7.26
N LEU A 167 1.16 11.91 -6.87
CA LEU A 167 1.78 12.64 -5.77
C LEU A 167 1.73 14.15 -5.99
N ASN A 168 2.09 14.62 -7.20
CA ASN A 168 2.09 16.04 -7.51
C ASN A 168 0.69 16.65 -7.38
N ILE A 169 -0.35 15.98 -7.87
CA ILE A 169 -1.74 16.45 -7.73
C ILE A 169 -2.07 16.76 -6.26
N TYR A 170 -1.83 15.80 -5.37
CA TYR A 170 -2.15 15.96 -3.94
C TYR A 170 -1.28 17.01 -3.25
N LEU A 171 -0.01 17.12 -3.62
CA LEU A 171 0.87 18.15 -3.07
C LEU A 171 0.45 19.56 -3.54
N GLN A 172 0.07 19.72 -4.81
CA GLN A 172 -0.43 21.01 -5.31
C GLN A 172 -1.74 21.42 -4.62
N GLU A 173 -2.67 20.47 -4.44
CA GLU A 173 -3.92 20.71 -3.71
C GLU A 173 -3.67 21.17 -2.27
N ALA A 174 -2.60 20.71 -1.62
CA ALA A 174 -2.27 21.06 -0.25
C ALA A 174 -1.56 22.42 -0.08
N VAL A 175 -0.92 22.94 -1.14
CA VAL A 175 -0.15 24.21 -1.09
C VAL A 175 -0.82 25.37 -1.84
N SER A 176 -1.95 25.10 -2.50
CA SER A 176 -2.78 26.11 -3.17
C SER A 176 -3.65 26.88 -2.18
#